data_AF-A0A9D3XY30-F1
#
_entry.id   AF-A0A9D3XY30-F1
#
_cell.length_a   1.000
_cell.length_b   1.000
_cell.length_c   1.000
_cell.angle_alpha   90.00
_cell.angle_beta   90.00
_cell.angle_gamma   90.00
#
_symmetry.space_group_name_H-M   'P 1'
#
loop_
_entity.id
_entity.type
_entity.pdbx_description
1 polymer ?
#
loop_
_entity_poly.entity_id
_entity_poly.type
_entity_poly.pdbx_seq_one_letter_code
_entity_poly.pdbx_strand_id
1 'polypeptide(L)'
;MHVLMNRIVNYTPDLTQEEVDQAIQEAFKIWTDVTPLNFFRLSFGTADIMISFETKAFNLFTVATHEIGHALGLDHSSNREALMYPLYTYTGTRDFVLPEDDVEGIQALRYLKTHYNLRSSPAGIRKKNANSVAAKLREMQSFFGLEVTGTLDEETYELMQQPRCGVPDVGEYNFFPRKLKWSKNNLTYRIVNYTRDLTRAEVDRAFKKAFRVWSEVTPLNFTRIRSGTADIMISFGTKEHGDFYPFDGPSGLLAHAFPPGPNYGGDAHFDDDETWSTDSRGYNLFLVAAHEFGHSLGLEHSRDPGALMFPIYTYIGNTGFLLPDDDVEGIQALYGAGDRDPNPKHPKTPEKCDENLSFDAITELRGEMVIFKDRFFWRLHPQMVDAELVLIKSFWPELPNKIDAAYENPMKDHVFIFRGKKFWAMNGYDIVEGYPKKIYELGFPREMKTIDGAVHITDTGKTLFFTGDKFWSYDEENQVMEKGYPRLIEEEFPGIGNRVDAVYQKNGYIYFFNGPLQFQYSIWSKRIVRVLKTNSMFWC
;
A
#
# COMPACT_ATOMS: atom_id res chain seq x y z
N MET A 1 -0.60 24.73 -6.38
CA MET A 1 -1.90 24.86 -7.07
C MET A 1 -1.61 25.01 -8.55
N HIS A 2 -1.80 23.95 -9.36
CA HIS A 2 -1.55 24.04 -10.80
C HIS A 2 -2.72 24.76 -11.47
N VAL A 3 -2.43 25.96 -11.94
CA VAL A 3 -3.36 26.79 -12.70
C VAL A 3 -3.16 26.49 -14.17
N LEU A 4 -4.21 26.02 -14.83
CA LEU A 4 -4.24 25.86 -16.29
C LEU A 4 -5.06 26.98 -16.91
N MET A 5 -4.55 27.53 -18.00
CA MET A 5 -5.22 28.55 -18.78
C MET A 5 -6.10 27.90 -19.84
N ASN A 6 -7.34 28.37 -20.00
CA ASN A 6 -8.20 28.01 -21.11
C ASN A 6 -8.55 29.22 -21.97
N ARG A 7 -8.80 29.01 -23.26
CA ARG A 7 -9.27 30.06 -24.17
C ARG A 7 -10.27 29.50 -25.17
N ILE A 8 -11.40 30.20 -25.30
CA ILE A 8 -12.36 30.01 -26.39
C ILE A 8 -11.88 30.84 -27.59
N VAL A 9 -11.61 30.16 -28.70
CA VAL A 9 -11.02 30.75 -29.91
C VAL A 9 -12.09 31.34 -30.83
N ASN A 10 -13.24 30.67 -30.93
CA ASN A 10 -14.42 31.10 -31.66
C ASN A 10 -15.68 30.61 -30.94
N TYR A 11 -16.85 31.12 -31.33
CA TYR A 11 -18.14 30.71 -30.78
C TYR A 11 -18.97 30.03 -31.86
N THR A 12 -19.77 29.03 -31.48
CA THR A 12 -20.78 28.46 -32.38
C THR A 12 -21.86 29.50 -32.70
N PRO A 13 -22.36 29.59 -33.94
CA PRO A 13 -23.47 30.49 -34.28
C PRO A 13 -24.83 29.99 -33.74
N ASP A 14 -24.90 28.77 -33.21
CA ASP A 14 -26.15 28.14 -32.80
C ASP A 14 -26.58 28.46 -31.36
N LEU A 15 -25.68 29.04 -30.55
CA LEU A 15 -25.92 29.43 -29.15
C LEU A 15 -25.43 30.86 -28.92
N THR A 16 -25.97 31.53 -27.92
CA THR A 16 -25.45 32.84 -27.47
C THR A 16 -24.06 32.67 -26.85
N GLN A 17 -23.27 33.75 -26.84
CA GLN A 17 -21.95 33.73 -26.19
C GLN A 17 -22.05 33.40 -24.70
N GLU A 18 -23.10 33.89 -24.02
CA GLU A 18 -23.36 33.62 -22.60
C GLU A 18 -23.63 32.12 -22.35
N GLU A 19 -24.45 31.48 -23.19
CA GLU A 19 -24.73 30.04 -23.08
C GLU A 19 -23.47 29.19 -23.31
N VAL A 20 -22.62 29.58 -24.28
CA VAL A 20 -21.34 28.90 -24.54
C VAL A 20 -20.40 29.08 -23.35
N ASP A 21 -20.28 30.30 -22.84
CA ASP A 21 -19.40 30.62 -21.72
C ASP A 21 -19.79 29.87 -20.45
N GLN A 22 -21.10 29.83 -20.16
CA GLN A 22 -21.62 29.09 -19.02
C GLN A 22 -21.34 27.58 -19.17
N ALA A 23 -21.64 26.99 -20.33
CA ALA A 23 -21.42 25.56 -20.54
C ALA A 23 -19.94 25.17 -20.42
N ILE A 24 -19.02 25.98 -20.97
CA ILE A 24 -17.58 25.74 -20.85
C ILE A 24 -17.10 25.92 -19.41
N GLN A 25 -17.60 26.94 -18.70
CA GLN A 25 -17.24 27.15 -17.29
C GLN A 25 -17.73 26.00 -16.41
N GLU A 26 -18.96 25.52 -16.63
CA GLU A 26 -19.50 24.34 -15.95
C GLU A 26 -18.66 23.09 -16.26
N ALA A 27 -18.26 22.88 -17.52
CA ALA A 27 -17.43 21.75 -17.92
C ALA A 27 -16.05 21.75 -17.22
N PHE A 28 -15.39 22.91 -17.11
CA PHE A 28 -14.14 23.03 -16.34
C PHE A 28 -14.35 22.84 -14.84
N LYS A 29 -15.49 23.29 -14.31
CA LYS A 29 -15.82 23.10 -12.90
C LYS A 29 -15.94 21.61 -12.56
N ILE A 30 -16.56 20.81 -13.42
CA ILE A 30 -16.65 19.35 -13.24
C ILE A 30 -15.26 18.71 -13.04
N TRP A 31 -14.27 19.09 -13.86
CA TRP A 31 -12.90 18.60 -13.70
C TRP A 31 -12.16 19.20 -12.49
N THR A 32 -12.53 20.41 -12.07
CA THR A 32 -12.01 21.06 -10.85
C THR A 32 -12.50 20.35 -9.59
N ASP A 33 -13.71 19.78 -9.62
CA ASP A 33 -14.30 19.11 -8.45
C ASP A 33 -13.61 17.76 -8.16
N VAL A 34 -12.96 17.15 -9.16
CA VAL A 34 -12.28 15.84 -9.04
C VAL A 34 -10.75 15.90 -9.21
N THR A 35 -10.19 17.09 -9.42
CA THR A 35 -8.74 17.31 -9.52
C THR A 35 -8.33 18.57 -8.76
N PRO A 36 -7.08 18.72 -8.29
CA PRO A 36 -6.63 19.97 -7.67
C PRO A 36 -6.30 21.08 -8.69
N LEU A 37 -6.72 20.92 -9.95
CA LEU A 37 -6.47 21.87 -11.03
C LEU A 37 -7.45 23.03 -10.93
N ASN A 38 -6.94 24.25 -11.12
CA ASN A 38 -7.80 25.42 -11.26
C ASN A 38 -7.68 25.99 -12.67
N PHE A 39 -8.82 26.27 -13.29
CA PHE A 39 -8.85 26.77 -14.66
C PHE A 39 -9.13 28.27 -14.70
N PHE A 40 -8.28 29.02 -15.41
CA PHE A 40 -8.45 30.45 -15.61
C PHE A 40 -8.62 30.78 -17.08
N ARG A 41 -9.62 31.61 -17.39
CA ARG A 41 -9.95 31.96 -18.77
C ARG A 41 -9.11 33.14 -19.26
N LEU A 42 -8.45 32.97 -20.39
CA LEU A 42 -7.75 34.04 -21.11
C LEU A 42 -8.64 34.64 -22.19
N SER A 43 -8.57 35.96 -22.34
CA SER A 43 -9.26 36.71 -23.40
C SER A 43 -8.44 36.81 -24.70
N PHE A 44 -7.11 36.65 -24.63
CA PHE A 44 -6.20 36.69 -25.77
C PHE A 44 -4.94 35.83 -25.52
N GLY A 45 -4.18 35.51 -26.57
CA GLY A 45 -2.96 34.70 -26.47
C GLY A 45 -3.18 33.18 -26.56
N THR A 46 -2.14 32.39 -26.38
CA THR A 46 -2.24 30.92 -26.39
C THR A 46 -2.45 30.44 -24.96
N ALA A 47 -3.43 29.55 -24.76
CA ALA A 47 -3.73 28.92 -23.48
C ALA A 47 -3.31 27.45 -23.49
N ASP A 48 -3.28 26.80 -22.32
CA ASP A 48 -3.00 25.37 -22.20
C ASP A 48 -4.10 24.53 -22.87
N ILE A 49 -5.35 24.99 -22.80
CA ILE A 49 -6.50 24.38 -23.46
C ILE A 49 -7.16 25.40 -24.40
N MET A 50 -7.19 25.08 -25.69
CA MET A 50 -7.78 25.90 -26.74
C MET A 50 -9.08 25.25 -27.24
N ILE A 51 -10.21 25.97 -27.13
CA ILE A 51 -11.54 25.47 -27.46
C ILE A 51 -12.01 26.15 -28.74
N SER A 52 -12.38 25.35 -29.75
CA SER A 52 -12.96 25.85 -30.99
C SER A 52 -14.16 25.01 -31.42
N PHE A 53 -15.17 25.66 -32.00
CA PHE A 53 -16.39 25.02 -32.48
C PHE A 53 -16.41 24.92 -34.00
N GLU A 54 -16.70 23.74 -34.53
CA GLU A 54 -16.77 23.46 -35.97
C GLU A 54 -18.08 22.79 -36.44
N THR A 55 -18.94 22.28 -35.54
CA THR A 55 -20.12 21.48 -35.93
C THR A 55 -21.39 21.81 -35.13
N LYS A 56 -22.53 21.29 -35.63
CA LYS A 56 -23.89 21.53 -35.11
C LYS A 56 -24.50 20.27 -34.48
N ALA A 57 -25.38 20.49 -33.51
CA ALA A 57 -26.40 19.56 -32.99
C ALA A 57 -26.04 18.58 -31.84
N PHE A 58 -25.10 18.92 -30.95
CA PHE A 58 -24.85 18.15 -29.71
C PHE A 58 -24.95 19.04 -28.47
N ASN A 59 -25.16 18.42 -27.30
CA ASN A 59 -25.09 19.13 -26.01
C ASN A 59 -23.66 19.65 -25.81
N LEU A 60 -23.50 20.97 -25.89
CA LEU A 60 -22.21 21.64 -25.78
C LEU A 60 -21.48 21.31 -24.49
N PHE A 61 -22.19 21.23 -23.36
CA PHE A 61 -21.59 20.89 -22.08
C PHE A 61 -21.00 19.46 -22.12
N THR A 62 -21.74 18.46 -22.57
CA THR A 62 -21.23 17.06 -22.65
C THR A 62 -20.03 16.94 -23.58
N VAL A 63 -20.09 17.55 -24.77
CA VAL A 63 -18.97 17.52 -25.72
C VAL A 63 -17.76 18.26 -25.15
N ALA A 64 -17.97 19.45 -24.56
CA ALA A 64 -16.89 20.20 -23.94
C ALA A 64 -16.24 19.43 -22.81
N THR A 65 -17.01 18.81 -21.91
CA THR A 65 -16.46 18.03 -20.80
C THR A 65 -15.65 16.83 -21.32
N HIS A 66 -16.12 16.15 -22.37
CA HIS A 66 -15.40 15.05 -23.03
C HIS A 66 -14.08 15.51 -23.67
N GLU A 67 -14.11 16.57 -24.47
CA GLU A 67 -12.92 17.11 -25.14
C GLU A 67 -11.91 17.69 -24.12
N ILE A 68 -12.39 18.28 -23.02
CA ILE A 68 -11.52 18.67 -21.91
C ILE A 68 -10.86 17.43 -21.28
N GLY A 69 -11.57 16.31 -21.14
CA GLY A 69 -10.98 15.04 -20.69
C GLY A 69 -9.80 14.61 -21.56
N HIS A 70 -9.94 14.68 -22.89
CA HIS A 70 -8.82 14.46 -23.82
C HIS A 70 -7.68 15.47 -23.63
N ALA A 71 -8.00 16.75 -23.42
CA ALA A 71 -7.00 17.79 -23.15
C ALA A 71 -6.22 17.53 -21.84
N LEU A 72 -6.86 16.91 -20.85
CA LEU A 72 -6.23 16.48 -19.59
C LEU A 72 -5.40 15.18 -19.75
N GLY A 73 -5.64 14.44 -20.84
CA GLY A 73 -4.84 13.30 -21.28
C GLY A 73 -5.57 11.95 -21.25
N LEU A 74 -6.89 11.93 -21.02
CA LEU A 74 -7.70 10.72 -21.05
C LEU A 74 -7.82 10.19 -22.48
N ASP A 75 -7.69 8.87 -22.63
CA ASP A 75 -8.06 8.16 -23.87
C ASP A 75 -9.56 7.78 -23.80
N HIS A 76 -10.12 7.29 -24.91
CA HIS A 76 -11.49 6.78 -24.89
C HIS A 76 -11.65 5.59 -23.95
N SER A 77 -12.72 5.60 -23.16
CA SER A 77 -13.11 4.48 -22.32
C SER A 77 -13.83 3.38 -23.13
N SER A 78 -13.67 2.13 -22.70
CA SER A 78 -14.49 1.01 -23.17
C SER A 78 -15.84 0.91 -22.44
N ASN A 79 -16.00 1.60 -21.32
CA ASN A 79 -17.24 1.64 -20.54
C ASN A 79 -18.27 2.50 -21.27
N ARG A 80 -19.44 1.94 -21.59
CA ARG A 80 -20.51 2.64 -22.32
C ARG A 80 -21.19 3.75 -21.52
N GLU A 81 -21.01 3.74 -20.20
CA GLU A 81 -21.58 4.72 -19.28
C GLU A 81 -20.60 5.87 -18.98
N ALA A 82 -19.33 5.72 -19.36
CA ALA A 82 -18.32 6.76 -19.19
C ALA A 82 -18.55 7.94 -20.13
N LEU A 83 -18.23 9.15 -19.67
CA LEU A 83 -18.20 10.34 -20.50
C LEU A 83 -17.18 10.18 -21.62
N MET A 84 -16.03 9.55 -21.34
CA MET A 84 -14.98 9.30 -22.33
C MET A 84 -15.30 8.14 -23.30
N TYR A 85 -16.52 7.59 -23.31
CA TYR A 85 -16.93 6.63 -24.34
C TYR A 85 -17.02 7.30 -25.72
N PRO A 86 -16.55 6.67 -26.83
CA PRO A 86 -16.44 7.32 -28.15
C PRO A 86 -17.79 7.62 -28.86
N LEU A 87 -18.93 7.32 -28.23
CA LEU A 87 -20.25 7.63 -28.77
C LEU A 87 -21.07 8.43 -27.75
N TYR A 88 -21.52 9.61 -28.15
CA TYR A 88 -22.34 10.49 -27.34
C TYR A 88 -23.74 9.92 -27.12
N THR A 89 -24.03 9.43 -25.91
CA THR A 89 -25.35 8.90 -25.52
C THR A 89 -26.07 9.75 -24.47
N TYR A 90 -25.41 10.77 -23.90
CA TYR A 90 -25.92 11.50 -22.74
C TYR A 90 -26.89 12.63 -23.11
N THR A 91 -28.10 12.62 -22.51
CA THR A 91 -29.19 13.59 -22.77
C THR A 91 -29.65 14.38 -21.53
N GLY A 92 -28.92 14.30 -20.40
CA GLY A 92 -29.31 14.94 -19.14
C GLY A 92 -28.78 16.37 -18.96
N THR A 93 -29.61 17.26 -18.40
CA THR A 93 -29.27 18.65 -18.05
C THR A 93 -29.80 18.98 -16.65
N ARG A 94 -28.96 18.85 -15.61
CA ARG A 94 -28.86 19.80 -14.46
C ARG A 94 -27.99 19.32 -13.28
N ASP A 95 -27.79 18.01 -13.12
CA ASP A 95 -26.92 17.44 -12.07
C ASP A 95 -25.94 16.43 -12.71
N PHE A 96 -24.96 16.92 -13.47
CA PHE A 96 -23.96 16.05 -14.09
C PHE A 96 -22.87 15.70 -13.08
N VAL A 97 -22.73 14.41 -12.77
CA VAL A 97 -21.64 13.85 -11.98
C VAL A 97 -20.77 13.04 -12.94
N LEU A 98 -19.44 13.20 -12.87
CA LEU A 98 -18.55 12.38 -13.67
C LEU A 98 -18.74 10.91 -13.31
N PRO A 99 -18.89 10.02 -14.31
CA PRO A 99 -18.81 8.59 -14.09
C PRO A 99 -17.52 8.21 -13.37
N GLU A 100 -17.60 7.20 -12.50
CA GLU A 100 -16.49 6.70 -11.69
C GLU A 100 -15.27 6.37 -12.55
N ASP A 101 -15.47 5.68 -13.68
CA ASP A 101 -14.43 5.34 -14.68
C ASP A 101 -13.59 6.56 -15.13
N ASP A 102 -14.22 7.72 -15.34
CA ASP A 102 -13.52 8.93 -15.78
C ASP A 102 -12.73 9.58 -14.62
N VAL A 103 -13.26 9.47 -13.39
CA VAL A 103 -12.59 9.95 -12.16
C VAL A 103 -11.37 9.09 -11.86
N GLU A 104 -11.51 7.77 -11.91
CA GLU A 104 -10.40 6.82 -11.73
C GLU A 104 -9.32 7.05 -12.79
N GLY A 105 -9.74 7.18 -14.06
CA GLY A 105 -8.83 7.42 -15.18
C GLY A 105 -7.97 8.68 -15.01
N ILE A 106 -8.56 9.80 -14.55
CA ILE A 106 -7.79 11.05 -14.41
C ILE A 106 -6.84 11.00 -13.22
N GLN A 107 -7.23 10.34 -12.14
CA GLN A 107 -6.37 10.13 -10.97
C GLN A 107 -5.20 9.21 -11.30
N ALA A 108 -5.44 8.09 -11.99
CA ALA A 108 -4.39 7.20 -12.46
C ALA A 108 -3.41 7.92 -13.41
N LEU A 109 -3.90 8.76 -14.32
CA LEU A 109 -3.04 9.58 -15.18
C LEU A 109 -2.13 10.49 -14.36
N ARG A 110 -2.64 11.13 -13.32
CA ARG A 110 -1.85 11.98 -12.43
C ARG A 110 -0.79 11.16 -11.70
N TYR A 111 -1.17 10.02 -11.14
CA TYR A 111 -0.25 9.09 -10.48
C TYR A 111 0.92 8.69 -11.41
N LEU A 112 0.62 8.29 -12.64
CA LEU A 112 1.63 7.89 -13.61
C LEU A 112 2.50 9.06 -14.10
N LYS A 113 1.95 10.28 -14.16
CA LYS A 113 2.72 11.49 -14.46
C LYS A 113 3.72 11.77 -13.34
N THR A 114 3.27 11.70 -12.09
CA THR A 114 4.10 11.99 -10.90
C THR A 114 5.16 10.92 -10.68
N HIS A 115 4.78 9.64 -10.64
CA HIS A 115 5.68 8.58 -10.17
C HIS A 115 6.32 7.74 -11.27
N TYR A 116 5.76 7.77 -12.48
CA TYR A 116 6.18 6.93 -13.61
C TYR A 116 6.64 7.70 -14.84
N ASN A 117 6.88 9.01 -14.70
CA ASN A 117 7.38 9.87 -15.77
C ASN A 117 6.52 9.82 -17.04
N LEU A 118 5.20 9.63 -16.91
CA LEU A 118 4.29 9.68 -18.05
C LEU A 118 4.29 11.11 -18.64
N ARG A 119 4.88 11.27 -19.83
CA ARG A 119 4.92 12.60 -20.48
C ARG A 119 3.62 12.89 -21.22
N SER A 120 3.08 14.09 -21.01
CA SER A 120 1.95 14.62 -21.78
C SER A 120 2.33 14.74 -23.26
N SER A 121 1.46 14.26 -24.15
CA SER A 121 1.57 14.48 -25.60
C SER A 121 0.28 15.15 -26.08
N PRO A 122 0.34 16.10 -27.02
CA PRO A 122 -0.87 16.69 -27.62
C PRO A 122 -1.75 15.60 -28.23
N ALA A 123 -3.07 15.76 -28.10
CA ALA A 123 -4.07 14.85 -28.65
C ALA A 123 -3.82 14.57 -30.15
N GLY A 124 -3.92 13.29 -30.55
CA GLY A 124 -3.84 12.86 -31.95
C GLY A 124 -2.45 12.48 -32.50
N ILE A 125 -1.35 12.64 -31.74
CA ILE A 125 -0.02 12.18 -32.17
C ILE A 125 0.23 10.75 -31.67
N ARG A 126 0.55 9.82 -32.59
CA ARG A 126 0.89 8.42 -32.28
C ARG A 126 1.89 8.34 -31.10
N LYS A 127 1.42 7.80 -29.97
CA LYS A 127 2.25 7.51 -28.79
C LYS A 127 3.41 6.60 -29.23
N LYS A 128 4.66 6.91 -28.87
CA LYS A 128 5.69 5.87 -28.83
C LYS A 128 5.19 4.82 -27.84
N ASN A 129 5.12 3.54 -28.23
CA ASN A 129 4.54 2.47 -27.40
C ASN A 129 5.01 2.49 -25.93
N ALA A 130 6.28 2.86 -25.68
CA ALA A 130 6.89 2.91 -24.36
C ALA A 130 6.42 4.03 -23.41
N ASN A 131 5.77 5.10 -23.91
CA ASN A 131 5.23 6.20 -23.08
C ASN A 131 3.70 6.29 -23.21
N SER A 132 3.05 5.13 -23.27
CA SER A 132 1.58 5.03 -23.20
C SER A 132 1.12 4.77 -21.77
N VAL A 133 -0.13 5.13 -21.46
CA VAL A 133 -0.77 4.84 -20.17
C VAL A 133 -0.64 3.36 -19.83
N ALA A 134 -1.04 2.50 -20.77
CA ALA A 134 -0.93 1.05 -20.60
C ALA A 134 0.51 0.56 -20.39
N ALA A 135 1.53 1.19 -20.98
CA ALA A 135 2.92 0.82 -20.71
C ALA A 135 3.36 1.23 -19.30
N LYS A 136 2.96 2.43 -18.84
CA LYS A 136 3.28 2.93 -17.50
C LYS A 136 2.50 2.21 -16.40
N LEU A 137 1.27 1.77 -16.68
CA LEU A 137 0.53 0.86 -15.80
C LEU A 137 1.27 -0.48 -15.65
N ARG A 138 1.77 -1.08 -16.73
CA ARG A 138 2.56 -2.32 -16.63
C ARG A 138 3.84 -2.16 -15.81
N GLU A 139 4.51 -1.02 -15.96
CA GLU A 139 5.71 -0.70 -15.17
C GLU A 139 5.38 -0.56 -13.68
N MET A 140 4.27 0.11 -13.36
CA MET A 140 3.75 0.27 -12.01
C MET A 140 3.29 -1.05 -11.38
N GLN A 141 2.46 -1.81 -12.08
CA GLN A 141 1.99 -3.14 -11.64
C GLN A 141 3.19 -4.06 -11.37
N SER A 142 4.18 -4.06 -12.28
CA SER A 142 5.40 -4.83 -12.08
C SER A 142 6.26 -4.35 -10.91
N PHE A 143 6.23 -3.05 -10.57
CA PHE A 143 6.97 -2.51 -9.43
C PHE A 143 6.37 -2.98 -8.11
N PHE A 144 5.04 -2.95 -8.01
CA PHE A 144 4.30 -3.34 -6.81
C PHE A 144 3.99 -4.84 -6.72
N GLY A 145 4.32 -5.63 -7.74
CA GLY A 145 4.09 -7.07 -7.75
C GLY A 145 2.65 -7.49 -8.08
N LEU A 146 1.85 -6.58 -8.65
CA LEU A 146 0.50 -6.85 -9.14
C LEU A 146 0.51 -7.65 -10.45
N GLU A 147 -0.65 -8.18 -10.84
CA GLU A 147 -0.81 -8.77 -12.17
C GLU A 147 -0.58 -7.71 -13.26
N VAL A 148 0.34 -7.98 -14.19
CA VAL A 148 0.78 -7.01 -15.19
C VAL A 148 -0.16 -7.01 -16.40
N THR A 149 -1.33 -6.38 -16.23
CA THR A 149 -2.39 -6.29 -17.25
C THR A 149 -2.18 -5.10 -18.19
N GLY A 150 -1.66 -3.99 -17.65
CA GLY A 150 -1.62 -2.69 -18.31
C GLY A 150 -2.97 -2.01 -18.42
N THR A 151 -3.94 -2.45 -17.63
CA THR A 151 -5.28 -1.87 -17.46
C THR A 151 -5.42 -1.34 -16.05
N LEU A 152 -6.30 -0.35 -15.84
CA LEU A 152 -6.64 0.13 -14.51
C LEU A 152 -7.74 -0.77 -13.95
N ASP A 153 -7.34 -1.85 -13.27
CA ASP A 153 -8.24 -2.70 -12.49
C ASP A 153 -8.41 -2.16 -11.06
N GLU A 154 -9.42 -2.67 -10.34
CA GLU A 154 -9.80 -2.21 -9.01
C GLU A 154 -8.62 -2.25 -8.02
N GLU A 155 -7.86 -3.36 -8.01
CA GLU A 155 -6.67 -3.52 -7.16
C GLU A 155 -5.56 -2.53 -7.50
N THR A 156 -5.29 -2.29 -8.79
CA THR A 156 -4.34 -1.27 -9.24
C THR A 156 -4.77 0.12 -8.78
N TYR A 157 -6.06 0.46 -8.90
CA TYR A 157 -6.58 1.76 -8.51
C TYR A 157 -6.55 1.95 -6.99
N GLU A 158 -7.00 0.97 -6.21
CA GLU A 158 -6.94 0.99 -4.74
C GLU A 158 -5.52 1.22 -4.22
N LEU A 159 -4.51 0.58 -4.84
CA LEU A 159 -3.11 0.80 -4.52
C LEU A 159 -2.68 2.25 -4.79
N MET A 160 -3.09 2.84 -5.92
CA MET A 160 -2.78 4.23 -6.25
C MET A 160 -3.36 5.24 -5.26
N GLN A 161 -4.41 4.88 -4.52
CA GLN A 161 -5.02 5.73 -3.48
C GLN A 161 -4.28 5.65 -2.14
N GLN A 162 -3.36 4.69 -1.97
CA GLN A 162 -2.68 4.53 -0.68
C GLN A 162 -1.70 5.68 -0.43
N PRO A 163 -1.62 6.18 0.82
CA PRO A 163 -0.70 7.23 1.18
C PRO A 163 0.76 6.77 0.99
N ARG A 164 1.59 7.62 0.39
CA ARG A 164 2.92 7.25 -0.08
C ARG A 164 3.92 8.40 -0.06
N CYS A 165 5.18 8.06 -0.29
CA CYS A 165 6.25 9.03 -0.58
C CYS A 165 6.04 9.71 -1.94
N GLY A 166 6.30 11.01 -2.02
CA GLY A 166 6.19 11.84 -3.22
C GLY A 166 7.26 11.61 -4.28
N VAL A 167 8.35 10.91 -3.94
CA VAL A 167 9.44 10.61 -4.87
C VAL A 167 8.96 9.64 -5.97
N PRO A 168 9.40 9.79 -7.24
CA PRO A 168 9.05 8.85 -8.30
C PRO A 168 9.61 7.44 -8.09
N ASP A 169 8.84 6.42 -8.47
CA ASP A 169 9.24 5.00 -8.37
C ASP A 169 10.22 4.61 -9.48
N VAL A 170 10.13 5.29 -10.62
CA VAL A 170 10.97 5.04 -11.77
C VAL A 170 11.55 6.34 -12.32
N GLY A 171 12.87 6.36 -12.48
CA GLY A 171 13.58 7.43 -13.16
C GLY A 171 13.66 8.75 -12.40
N GLU A 172 14.69 8.91 -11.59
CA GLU A 172 15.64 10.04 -11.67
C GLU A 172 17.00 9.71 -11.04
N TYR A 173 17.43 8.45 -11.20
CA TYR A 173 18.79 7.99 -10.92
C TYR A 173 19.55 7.58 -12.20
N ASN A 174 18.97 7.84 -13.38
CA ASN A 174 19.47 7.34 -14.67
C ASN A 174 20.02 8.41 -15.62
N PHE A 175 20.35 9.62 -15.14
CA PHE A 175 21.01 10.65 -15.95
C PHE A 175 22.45 11.01 -15.55
N PHE A 176 23.05 10.33 -14.56
CA PHE A 176 24.49 10.42 -14.30
C PHE A 176 25.11 9.07 -13.92
N PRO A 177 26.31 8.73 -14.42
CA PRO A 177 27.02 7.49 -14.07
C PRO A 177 27.64 7.52 -12.66
N ARG A 178 26.88 7.91 -11.62
CA ARG A 178 27.38 7.99 -10.24
C ARG A 178 26.31 7.60 -9.23
N LYS A 179 26.65 6.64 -8.37
CA LYS A 179 25.97 6.39 -7.09
C LYS A 179 25.70 7.74 -6.41
N LEU A 180 24.45 8.15 -6.28
CA LEU A 180 24.08 9.37 -5.55
C LEU A 180 24.41 9.11 -4.08
N LYS A 181 25.52 9.67 -3.61
CA LYS A 181 26.10 9.39 -2.29
C LYS A 181 26.85 10.63 -1.82
N TRP A 182 26.73 10.94 -0.52
CA TRP A 182 27.60 11.92 0.10
C TRP A 182 29.08 11.52 0.05
N SER A 183 29.94 12.49 -0.24
CA SER A 183 31.41 12.30 -0.26
C SER A 183 32.03 12.22 1.14
N LYS A 184 31.24 12.49 2.18
CA LYS A 184 31.64 12.52 3.59
C LYS A 184 30.65 11.71 4.43
N ASN A 185 31.12 11.23 5.58
CA ASN A 185 30.30 10.46 6.51
C ASN A 185 29.72 11.30 7.67
N ASN A 186 30.34 12.45 7.96
CA ASN A 186 29.81 13.38 8.96
C ASN A 186 28.90 14.39 8.25
N LEU A 187 27.59 14.16 8.38
CA LEU A 187 26.54 14.97 7.80
C LEU A 187 25.92 15.87 8.87
N THR A 188 25.52 17.06 8.46
CA THR A 188 24.80 18.00 9.30
C THR A 188 23.34 18.07 8.87
N TYR A 189 22.44 18.22 9.85
CA TYR A 189 21.03 18.46 9.55
C TYR A 189 20.48 19.64 10.32
N ARG A 190 19.46 20.29 9.78
CA ARG A 190 18.77 21.41 10.42
C ARG A 190 17.26 21.31 10.22
N ILE A 191 16.54 21.42 11.33
CA ILE A 191 15.08 21.58 11.33
C ILE A 191 14.79 23.07 11.14
N VAL A 192 14.14 23.41 10.02
CA VAL A 192 13.87 24.79 9.60
C VAL A 192 12.64 25.35 10.31
N ASN A 193 11.55 24.58 10.30
CA ASN A 193 10.29 24.86 10.98
C ASN A 193 9.71 23.56 11.58
N TYR A 194 8.55 23.66 12.22
CA TYR A 194 7.91 22.56 12.94
C TYR A 194 6.42 22.56 12.64
N THR A 195 5.85 21.35 12.47
CA THR A 195 4.40 21.14 12.48
C THR A 195 3.75 21.58 13.81
N ARG A 196 2.45 21.86 13.76
CA ARG A 196 1.64 22.22 14.93
C ARG A 196 1.06 21.03 15.66
N ASP A 197 1.07 19.84 15.06
CA ASP A 197 0.45 18.63 15.62
C ASP A 197 1.25 18.03 16.77
N LEU A 198 2.56 18.23 16.75
CA LEU A 198 3.51 17.67 17.70
C LEU A 198 4.29 18.76 18.42
N THR A 199 4.68 18.49 19.66
CA THR A 199 5.62 19.37 20.35
C THR A 199 6.98 19.34 19.65
N ARG A 200 7.73 20.45 19.69
CA ARG A 200 9.09 20.50 19.13
C ARG A 200 9.99 19.38 19.65
N ALA A 201 9.81 18.98 20.91
CA ALA A 201 10.56 17.88 21.51
C ALA A 201 10.20 16.51 20.92
N GLU A 202 8.95 16.29 20.51
CA GLU A 202 8.52 15.07 19.82
C GLU A 202 9.11 15.01 18.42
N VAL A 203 9.02 16.10 17.66
CA VAL A 203 9.64 16.23 16.33
C VAL A 203 11.16 16.01 16.41
N ASP A 204 11.84 16.68 17.35
CA ASP A 204 13.28 16.52 17.57
C ASP A 204 13.66 15.06 17.88
N ARG A 205 12.84 14.37 18.69
CA ARG A 205 13.05 12.96 19.02
C ARG A 205 12.80 12.06 17.80
N ALA A 206 11.75 12.31 17.03
CA ALA A 206 11.41 11.55 15.83
C ALA A 206 12.55 11.60 14.80
N PHE A 207 13.00 12.81 14.43
CA PHE A 207 14.08 12.97 13.46
C PHE A 207 15.43 12.45 13.97
N LYS A 208 15.75 12.66 15.26
CA LYS A 208 16.97 12.07 15.84
C LYS A 208 16.93 10.55 15.77
N LYS A 209 15.77 9.94 16.02
CA LYS A 209 15.59 8.49 15.94
C LYS A 209 15.65 8.00 14.49
N ALA A 210 15.08 8.73 13.54
CA ALA A 210 15.14 8.41 12.11
C ALA A 210 16.58 8.41 11.58
N PHE A 211 17.40 9.42 11.89
CA PHE A 211 18.84 9.39 11.55
C PHE A 211 19.58 8.26 12.24
N ARG A 212 19.18 7.92 13.47
CA ARG A 212 19.83 6.85 14.23
C ARG A 212 19.72 5.50 13.53
N VAL A 213 18.56 5.19 12.94
CA VAL A 213 18.31 3.96 12.16
C VAL A 213 19.41 3.74 11.12
N TRP A 214 19.77 4.78 10.36
CA TRP A 214 20.81 4.69 9.33
C TRP A 214 22.23 4.66 9.90
N SER A 215 22.51 5.44 10.96
CA SER A 215 23.83 5.46 11.60
C SER A 215 24.17 4.19 12.38
N GLU A 216 23.18 3.39 12.80
CA GLU A 216 23.42 2.15 13.54
C GLU A 216 24.02 1.05 12.66
N VAL A 217 23.77 1.11 11.35
CA VAL A 217 24.23 0.10 10.37
C VAL A 217 25.30 0.61 9.41
N THR A 218 25.73 1.86 9.54
CA THR A 218 26.75 2.50 8.68
C THR A 218 27.78 3.32 9.47
N PRO A 219 28.88 3.76 8.84
CA PRO A 219 29.80 4.73 9.44
C PRO A 219 29.29 6.18 9.44
N LEU A 220 28.04 6.43 9.03
CA LEU A 220 27.48 7.78 8.97
C LEU A 220 27.23 8.36 10.36
N ASN A 221 27.43 9.66 10.49
CA ASN A 221 27.17 10.39 11.72
C ASN A 221 26.45 11.71 11.42
N PHE A 222 25.40 11.99 12.19
CA PHE A 222 24.50 13.10 11.97
C PHE A 222 24.59 14.11 13.11
N THR A 223 24.98 15.34 12.78
CA THR A 223 25.08 16.43 13.75
C THR A 223 24.04 17.50 13.46
N ARG A 224 23.17 17.76 14.45
CA ARG A 224 22.20 18.84 14.33
C ARG A 224 22.88 20.20 14.47
N ILE A 225 22.65 21.09 13.51
CA ILE A 225 23.00 22.51 13.63
C ILE A 225 21.74 23.37 13.84
N ARG A 226 21.91 24.55 14.45
CA ARG A 226 20.79 25.46 14.79
C ARG A 226 20.69 26.69 13.88
N SER A 227 21.74 26.98 13.11
CA SER A 227 21.85 28.15 12.25
C SER A 227 22.73 27.83 11.04
N GLY A 228 22.57 28.59 9.95
CA GLY A 228 23.27 28.34 8.69
C GLY A 228 22.65 27.22 7.87
N THR A 229 23.31 26.85 6.78
CA THR A 229 22.89 25.78 5.87
C THR A 229 23.52 24.47 6.29
N ALA A 230 22.70 23.42 6.40
CA ALA A 230 23.13 22.06 6.71
C ALA A 230 23.27 21.24 5.42
N ASP A 231 23.73 19.99 5.52
CA ASP A 231 23.69 19.04 4.40
C ASP A 231 22.27 18.55 4.12
N ILE A 232 21.43 18.49 5.16
CA ILE A 232 20.03 18.07 5.09
C ILE A 232 19.17 19.11 5.80
N MET A 233 18.41 19.90 5.05
CA MET A 233 17.42 20.83 5.58
C MET A 233 16.07 20.13 5.67
N ILE A 234 15.42 20.25 6.82
CA ILE A 234 14.15 19.58 7.10
C ILE A 234 13.07 20.63 7.34
N SER A 235 11.99 20.59 6.57
CA SER A 235 10.88 21.51 6.71
C SER A 235 9.51 20.87 6.51
N PHE A 236 8.50 21.50 7.10
CA PHE A 236 7.09 21.23 6.87
C PHE A 236 6.53 22.30 5.93
N GLY A 237 5.75 21.90 4.92
CA GLY A 237 5.17 22.81 3.94
C GLY A 237 3.82 22.29 3.47
N THR A 238 2.97 23.16 2.92
CA THR A 238 1.66 22.78 2.39
C THR A 238 1.63 23.03 0.90
N LYS A 239 1.14 22.07 0.10
CA LYS A 239 0.97 22.23 -1.35
C LYS A 239 2.22 22.78 -2.02
N GLU A 240 2.15 23.93 -2.69
CA GLU A 240 3.33 24.59 -3.27
C GLU A 240 4.19 25.20 -2.17
N HIS A 241 5.42 24.69 -2.01
CA HIS A 241 6.32 25.05 -0.92
C HIS A 241 7.73 25.45 -1.37
N GLY A 242 7.90 25.81 -2.65
CA GLY A 242 9.07 26.56 -3.14
C GLY A 242 10.16 25.71 -3.80
N ASP A 243 9.88 24.45 -4.13
CA ASP A 243 10.79 23.53 -4.81
C ASP A 243 10.23 22.96 -6.13
N PHE A 244 9.06 23.43 -6.58
CA PHE A 244 8.33 23.00 -7.78
C PHE A 244 7.71 21.59 -7.72
N TYR A 245 7.75 20.92 -6.57
CA TYR A 245 7.09 19.64 -6.33
C TYR A 245 5.97 19.83 -5.30
N PRO A 246 4.79 20.34 -5.69
CA PRO A 246 3.75 20.63 -4.73
C PRO A 246 3.14 19.37 -4.12
N PHE A 247 2.87 19.40 -2.81
CA PHE A 247 2.01 18.40 -2.15
C PHE A 247 0.54 18.53 -2.60
N ASP A 248 -0.26 17.53 -2.27
CA ASP A 248 -1.65 17.40 -2.69
C ASP A 248 -2.70 17.67 -1.61
N GLY A 249 -2.28 17.92 -0.37
CA GLY A 249 -3.15 18.18 0.77
C GLY A 249 -3.25 16.94 1.66
N PRO A 250 -4.35 16.76 2.42
CA PRO A 250 -4.46 15.62 3.33
C PRO A 250 -4.47 14.27 2.59
N SER A 251 -3.74 13.30 3.11
CA SER A 251 -3.45 11.99 2.50
C SER A 251 -2.65 12.10 1.19
N GLY A 252 -2.50 10.98 0.47
CA GLY A 252 -1.79 10.98 -0.80
C GLY A 252 -0.28 11.11 -0.59
N LEU A 253 0.30 12.28 -0.84
CA LEU A 253 1.75 12.51 -0.75
C LEU A 253 2.16 13.02 0.64
N LEU A 254 2.74 12.13 1.45
CA LEU A 254 3.07 12.46 2.85
C LEU A 254 4.30 13.36 3.00
N ALA A 255 5.31 13.12 2.16
CA ALA A 255 6.62 13.76 2.23
C ALA A 255 7.41 13.47 0.94
N HIS A 256 8.50 14.19 0.73
CA HIS A 256 9.53 13.82 -0.24
C HIS A 256 10.92 14.28 0.22
N ALA A 257 11.96 13.70 -0.37
CA ALA A 257 13.33 14.15 -0.18
C ALA A 257 14.12 14.15 -1.48
N PHE A 258 15.11 15.05 -1.56
CA PHE A 258 16.05 15.09 -2.66
C PHE A 258 17.26 14.21 -2.39
N PRO A 259 17.85 13.58 -3.44
CA PRO A 259 19.06 12.80 -3.29
C PRO A 259 20.28 13.66 -2.88
N PRO A 260 21.37 13.04 -2.41
CA PRO A 260 22.61 13.74 -2.03
C PRO A 260 23.10 14.69 -3.13
N GLY A 261 23.34 15.96 -2.78
CA GLY A 261 23.77 16.96 -3.74
C GLY A 261 23.96 18.37 -3.15
N PRO A 262 24.40 19.34 -3.95
CA PRO A 262 24.46 20.73 -3.52
C PRO A 262 23.06 21.38 -3.45
N ASN A 263 22.98 22.53 -2.78
CA ASN A 263 21.76 23.34 -2.64
C ASN A 263 20.63 22.57 -1.94
N TYR A 264 19.61 22.14 -2.69
CA TYR A 264 18.47 21.35 -2.21
C TYR A 264 18.79 19.87 -2.02
N GLY A 265 19.95 19.41 -2.50
CA GLY A 265 20.30 17.99 -2.41
C GLY A 265 20.40 17.52 -0.96
N GLY A 266 19.63 16.50 -0.62
CA GLY A 266 19.49 15.99 0.75
C GLY A 266 18.34 16.59 1.55
N ASP A 267 17.68 17.65 1.07
CA ASP A 267 16.58 18.27 1.80
C ASP A 267 15.36 17.36 1.83
N ALA A 268 14.64 17.37 2.96
CA ALA A 268 13.46 16.55 3.20
C ALA A 268 12.27 17.45 3.61
N HIS A 269 11.17 17.33 2.89
CA HIS A 269 9.95 18.09 3.07
C HIS A 269 8.81 17.19 3.49
N PHE A 270 8.02 17.63 4.47
CA PHE A 270 6.89 16.90 5.03
C PHE A 270 5.62 17.73 4.80
N ASP A 271 4.53 17.11 4.34
CA ASP A 271 3.28 17.85 4.12
C ASP A 271 2.65 18.25 5.47
N ASP A 272 2.48 19.55 5.70
CA ASP A 272 1.88 20.10 6.93
C ASP A 272 0.33 20.14 6.86
N ASP A 273 -0.27 19.73 5.73
CA ASP A 273 -1.71 19.44 5.63
C ASP A 273 -2.06 18.06 6.24
N GLU A 274 -1.04 17.23 6.56
CA GLU A 274 -1.20 15.93 7.20
C GLU A 274 -1.30 16.00 8.73
N THR A 275 -1.95 15.00 9.33
CA THR A 275 -1.97 14.84 10.79
C THR A 275 -0.79 14.01 11.27
N TRP A 276 0.27 14.69 11.72
CA TRP A 276 1.49 14.04 12.21
C TRP A 276 1.35 13.51 13.63
N SER A 277 1.82 12.28 13.86
CA SER A 277 1.79 11.65 15.19
C SER A 277 3.07 10.91 15.55
N THR A 278 3.13 10.48 16.81
CA THR A 278 4.18 9.57 17.32
C THR A 278 3.71 8.13 17.45
N ASP A 279 2.43 7.84 17.14
CA ASP A 279 1.81 6.51 17.26
C ASP A 279 1.12 6.12 15.94
N SER A 280 0.00 5.40 15.99
CA SER A 280 -0.75 4.91 14.83
C SER A 280 -1.87 5.86 14.36
N ARG A 281 -2.08 7.00 15.04
CA ARG A 281 -3.08 7.99 14.63
C ARG A 281 -2.53 8.83 13.50
N GLY A 282 -3.20 8.95 12.37
CA GLY A 282 -2.63 9.65 11.21
C GLY A 282 -1.29 9.04 10.78
N TYR A 283 -0.29 9.89 10.51
CA TYR A 283 1.00 9.45 9.98
C TYR A 283 2.13 9.56 11.01
N ASN A 284 2.88 8.47 11.19
CA ASN A 284 3.95 8.42 12.17
C ASN A 284 5.19 9.16 11.64
N LEU A 285 5.50 10.32 12.22
CA LEU A 285 6.58 11.18 11.75
C LEU A 285 7.95 10.48 11.77
N PHE A 286 8.18 9.55 12.70
CA PHE A 286 9.45 8.81 12.74
C PHE A 286 9.58 7.86 11.55
N LEU A 287 8.53 7.14 11.17
CA LEU A 287 8.58 6.19 10.04
C LEU A 287 8.77 6.93 8.72
N VAL A 288 7.95 7.95 8.46
CA VAL A 288 8.06 8.76 7.24
C VAL A 288 9.43 9.42 7.17
N ALA A 289 9.92 10.03 8.25
CA ALA A 289 11.24 10.64 8.24
C ALA A 289 12.38 9.65 8.05
N ALA A 290 12.26 8.43 8.58
CA ALA A 290 13.28 7.42 8.36
C ALA A 290 13.36 7.05 6.87
N HIS A 291 12.22 6.92 6.19
CA HIS A 291 12.13 6.73 4.74
C HIS A 291 12.75 7.90 3.96
N GLU A 292 12.30 9.15 4.21
CA GLU A 292 12.81 10.32 3.51
C GLU A 292 14.32 10.53 3.71
N PHE A 293 14.84 10.20 4.89
CA PHE A 293 16.28 10.26 5.13
C PHE A 293 17.04 9.18 4.36
N GLY A 294 16.42 8.05 4.00
CA GLY A 294 17.00 7.10 3.06
C GLY A 294 17.23 7.73 1.68
N HIS A 295 16.25 8.47 1.16
CA HIS A 295 16.41 9.27 -0.06
C HIS A 295 17.48 10.35 0.09
N SER A 296 17.48 11.08 1.22
CA SER A 296 18.50 12.08 1.54
C SER A 296 19.92 11.50 1.60
N LEU A 297 20.04 10.18 1.78
CA LEU A 297 21.29 9.42 1.78
C LEU A 297 21.58 8.73 0.44
N GLY A 298 20.64 8.75 -0.51
CA GLY A 298 20.82 8.28 -1.88
C GLY A 298 20.20 6.92 -2.18
N LEU A 299 19.30 6.43 -1.33
CA LEU A 299 18.51 5.23 -1.61
C LEU A 299 17.31 5.57 -2.51
N GLU A 300 17.02 4.64 -3.42
CA GLU A 300 15.80 4.61 -4.23
C GLU A 300 14.68 3.89 -3.48
N HIS A 301 13.45 3.99 -4.00
CA HIS A 301 12.38 3.13 -3.53
C HIS A 301 12.72 1.64 -3.77
N SER A 302 12.41 0.82 -2.77
CA SER A 302 12.50 -0.64 -2.88
C SER A 302 11.23 -1.23 -3.46
N ARG A 303 11.37 -2.38 -4.12
CA ARG A 303 10.23 -3.24 -4.53
C ARG A 303 9.85 -4.24 -3.46
N ASP A 304 10.65 -4.36 -2.39
CA ASP A 304 10.35 -5.23 -1.27
C ASP A 304 9.27 -4.58 -0.38
N PRO A 305 8.06 -5.15 -0.26
CA PRO A 305 7.00 -4.61 0.60
C PRO A 305 7.39 -4.60 2.09
N GLY A 306 8.43 -5.33 2.49
CA GLY A 306 8.95 -5.31 3.85
C GLY A 306 9.90 -4.16 4.16
N ALA A 307 10.48 -3.54 3.13
CA ALA A 307 11.48 -2.48 3.26
C ALA A 307 10.88 -1.20 3.82
N LEU A 308 11.71 -0.44 4.54
CA LEU A 308 11.39 0.93 4.93
C LEU A 308 11.30 1.82 3.68
N MET A 309 12.17 1.60 2.69
CA MET A 309 12.18 2.32 1.41
C MET A 309 11.06 1.89 0.45
N PHE A 310 10.12 1.04 0.85
CA PHE A 310 8.92 0.78 0.05
C PHE A 310 8.07 2.07 -0.06
N PRO A 311 7.53 2.45 -1.23
CA PRO A 311 6.91 3.77 -1.42
C PRO A 311 5.65 4.01 -0.58
N ILE A 312 4.85 2.95 -0.35
CA ILE A 312 3.58 3.04 0.33
C ILE A 312 3.79 3.06 1.84
N TYR A 313 3.17 4.05 2.51
CA TYR A 313 3.23 4.14 3.95
C TYR A 313 2.46 3.00 4.61
N THR A 314 3.15 2.26 5.48
CA THR A 314 2.50 1.29 6.36
C THR A 314 2.97 1.48 7.79
N TYR A 315 2.02 1.62 8.72
CA TYR A 315 2.36 1.70 10.14
C TYR A 315 2.73 0.31 10.69
N ILE A 316 4.01 0.16 11.05
CA ILE A 316 4.59 -1.11 11.52
C ILE A 316 4.98 -1.07 13.00
N GLY A 317 4.63 0.01 13.71
CA GLY A 317 5.00 0.24 15.10
C GLY A 317 6.30 1.01 15.26
N ASN A 318 6.44 1.70 16.39
CA ASN A 318 7.60 2.54 16.69
C ASN A 318 8.55 1.93 17.76
N THR A 319 8.12 0.90 18.50
CA THR A 319 8.89 0.31 19.61
C THR A 319 9.71 -0.86 19.09
N GLY A 320 11.04 -0.80 19.28
CA GLY A 320 11.93 -1.85 18.80
C GLY A 320 12.01 -1.96 17.27
N PHE A 321 11.73 -0.86 16.53
CA PHE A 321 11.92 -0.81 15.09
C PHE A 321 13.37 -1.18 14.74
N LEU A 322 13.53 -2.14 13.85
CA LEU A 322 14.78 -2.54 13.22
C LEU A 322 14.65 -2.27 11.73
N LEU A 323 15.73 -1.77 11.14
CA LEU A 323 15.79 -1.54 9.71
C LEU A 323 15.68 -2.89 8.98
N PRO A 324 14.78 -3.07 8.02
CA PRO A 324 14.72 -4.29 7.21
C PRO A 324 16.03 -4.57 6.47
N ASP A 325 16.28 -5.85 6.20
CA ASP A 325 17.53 -6.33 5.63
C ASP A 325 17.82 -5.72 4.24
N ASP A 326 16.79 -5.55 3.40
CA ASP A 326 16.88 -4.88 2.09
C ASP A 326 17.45 -3.46 2.20
N ASP A 327 16.95 -2.67 3.16
CA ASP A 327 17.42 -1.30 3.38
C ASP A 327 18.86 -1.27 3.94
N VAL A 328 19.23 -2.26 4.77
CA VAL A 328 20.59 -2.41 5.31
C VAL A 328 21.56 -2.72 4.18
N GLU A 329 21.22 -3.66 3.30
CA GLU A 329 22.03 -3.99 2.13
C GLU A 329 22.20 -2.78 1.21
N GLY A 330 21.10 -2.06 0.94
CA GLY A 330 21.11 -0.85 0.12
C GLY A 330 22.02 0.24 0.67
N ILE A 331 21.88 0.59 1.95
CA ILE A 331 22.67 1.68 2.55
C ILE A 331 24.14 1.29 2.72
N GLN A 332 24.43 0.02 3.03
CA GLN A 332 25.81 -0.45 3.15
C GLN A 332 26.50 -0.58 1.78
N ALA A 333 25.76 -0.83 0.69
CA ALA A 333 26.31 -0.78 -0.67
C ALA A 333 26.79 0.63 -1.06
N LEU A 334 26.26 1.67 -0.42
CA LEU A 334 26.69 3.05 -0.57
C LEU A 334 27.81 3.41 0.42
N TYR A 335 27.61 3.20 1.72
CA TYR A 335 28.46 3.75 2.79
C TYR A 335 29.39 2.75 3.49
N GLY A 336 29.22 1.45 3.22
CA GLY A 336 29.85 0.36 3.97
C GLY A 336 29.13 0.06 5.29
N ALA A 337 29.44 -1.09 5.88
CA ALA A 337 28.96 -1.45 7.21
C ALA A 337 29.62 -0.59 8.30
N GLY A 338 28.86 -0.25 9.34
CA GLY A 338 29.40 0.38 10.54
C GLY A 338 30.30 -0.56 11.35
N ASP A 339 31.09 -0.01 12.28
CA ASP A 339 32.01 -0.80 13.10
C ASP A 339 31.30 -1.85 13.97
N ARG A 340 30.07 -1.55 14.41
CA ARG A 340 29.21 -2.46 15.18
C ARG A 340 27.74 -2.16 14.93
N ASP A 341 27.06 -3.12 14.33
CA ASP A 341 25.60 -3.16 14.31
C ASP A 341 25.07 -3.67 15.67
N PRO A 342 24.27 -2.89 16.40
CA PRO A 342 23.73 -3.32 17.68
C PRO A 342 22.74 -4.50 17.57
N ASN A 343 22.13 -4.73 16.39
CA ASN A 343 21.10 -5.73 16.17
C ASN A 343 21.30 -6.43 14.80
N PRO A 344 22.23 -7.39 14.67
CA PRO A 344 22.57 -8.01 13.38
C PRO A 344 21.49 -8.92 12.77
N LYS A 345 20.34 -9.05 13.43
CA LYS A 345 19.21 -9.88 12.97
C LYS A 345 18.12 -8.96 12.45
N HIS A 346 18.34 -8.38 11.28
CA HIS A 346 17.37 -7.51 10.62
C HIS A 346 16.16 -8.32 10.13
N PRO A 347 14.95 -7.74 10.18
CA PRO A 347 13.77 -8.37 9.61
C PRO A 347 13.96 -8.62 8.11
N LYS A 348 13.65 -9.83 7.67
CA LYS A 348 13.64 -10.20 6.25
C LYS A 348 12.21 -10.42 5.79
N THR A 349 11.95 -10.04 4.55
CA THR A 349 10.70 -10.41 3.87
C THR A 349 10.74 -11.90 3.57
N PRO A 350 9.67 -12.65 3.89
CA PRO A 350 9.68 -14.09 3.75
C PRO A 350 9.65 -14.50 2.27
N GLU A 351 10.50 -15.46 1.91
CA GLU A 351 10.59 -15.98 0.55
C GLU A 351 9.74 -17.24 0.38
N LYS A 352 8.83 -17.24 -0.60
CA LYS A 352 7.87 -18.34 -0.83
C LYS A 352 8.53 -19.69 -1.13
N CYS A 353 9.72 -19.70 -1.74
CA CYS A 353 10.43 -20.93 -2.12
C CYS A 353 11.55 -21.33 -1.13
N ASP A 354 11.68 -20.66 0.02
CA ASP A 354 12.64 -21.09 1.06
C ASP A 354 12.32 -22.53 1.51
N GLU A 355 13.32 -23.41 1.50
CA GLU A 355 13.19 -24.81 1.93
C GLU A 355 12.86 -24.97 3.42
N ASN A 356 13.13 -23.93 4.22
CA ASN A 356 12.87 -23.85 5.65
C ASN A 356 11.61 -23.04 5.98
N LEU A 357 10.83 -22.63 4.97
CA LEU A 357 9.64 -21.83 5.16
C LEU A 357 8.67 -22.52 6.14
N SER A 358 8.18 -21.74 7.09
CA SER A 358 7.10 -22.12 8.00
C SER A 358 6.01 -21.05 7.97
N PHE A 359 4.78 -21.41 8.31
CA PHE A 359 3.67 -20.46 8.43
C PHE A 359 3.36 -20.20 9.89
N ASP A 360 2.84 -19.00 10.18
CA ASP A 360 2.31 -18.68 11.50
C ASP A 360 0.81 -18.95 11.60
N ALA A 361 0.08 -18.83 10.49
CA ALA A 361 -1.33 -19.22 10.39
C ALA A 361 -1.73 -19.41 8.93
N ILE A 362 -2.82 -20.14 8.69
CA ILE A 362 -3.39 -20.33 7.34
C ILE A 362 -4.90 -20.47 7.46
N THR A 363 -5.65 -19.84 6.57
CA THR A 363 -7.10 -19.96 6.51
C THR A 363 -7.60 -19.79 5.09
N GLU A 364 -8.84 -20.24 4.84
CA GLU A 364 -9.61 -19.76 3.69
C GLU A 364 -10.28 -18.41 4.04
N LEU A 365 -10.55 -17.61 3.02
CA LEU A 365 -11.37 -16.40 3.08
C LEU A 365 -12.17 -16.34 1.77
N ARG A 366 -13.45 -16.73 1.81
CA ARG A 366 -14.36 -16.73 0.63
C ARG A 366 -13.78 -17.41 -0.61
N GLY A 367 -13.06 -18.51 -0.41
CA GLY A 367 -12.47 -19.33 -1.48
C GLY A 367 -11.02 -18.99 -1.85
N GLU A 368 -10.46 -17.91 -1.30
CA GLU A 368 -9.03 -17.61 -1.36
C GLU A 368 -8.30 -18.28 -0.20
N MET A 369 -7.03 -18.63 -0.39
CA MET A 369 -6.16 -19.02 0.72
C MET A 369 -5.37 -17.80 1.19
N VAL A 370 -5.37 -17.58 2.50
CA VAL A 370 -4.58 -16.54 3.16
C VAL A 370 -3.57 -17.22 4.09
N ILE A 371 -2.29 -17.01 3.82
CA ILE A 371 -1.18 -17.66 4.52
C ILE A 371 -0.37 -16.60 5.27
N PHE A 372 -0.43 -16.57 6.59
CA PHE A 372 0.25 -15.57 7.40
C PHE A 372 1.68 -15.98 7.74
N LYS A 373 2.61 -15.04 7.59
CA LYS A 373 4.01 -15.17 8.00
C LYS A 373 4.59 -13.85 8.46
N ASP A 374 4.98 -13.83 9.72
CA ASP A 374 5.51 -12.68 10.45
C ASP A 374 4.56 -11.49 10.31
N ARG A 375 4.98 -10.44 9.60
CA ARG A 375 4.16 -9.23 9.35
C ARG A 375 3.46 -9.20 8.00
N PHE A 376 3.50 -10.32 7.30
CA PHE A 376 2.97 -10.47 5.96
C PHE A 376 1.93 -11.57 5.90
N PHE A 377 1.20 -11.60 4.80
CA PHE A 377 0.48 -12.76 4.36
C PHE A 377 0.64 -12.94 2.85
N TRP A 378 0.60 -14.19 2.41
CA TRP A 378 0.38 -14.50 1.00
C TRP A 378 -1.10 -14.69 0.73
N ARG A 379 -1.57 -14.09 -0.36
CA ARG A 379 -2.90 -14.30 -0.91
C ARG A 379 -2.79 -15.20 -2.13
N LEU A 380 -3.53 -16.30 -2.12
CA LEU A 380 -3.64 -17.21 -3.27
C LEU A 380 -5.10 -17.24 -3.72
N HIS A 381 -5.36 -16.61 -4.85
CA HIS A 381 -6.66 -16.61 -5.51
C HIS A 381 -6.62 -17.53 -6.73
N PRO A 382 -7.68 -18.32 -7.02
CA PRO A 382 -7.68 -19.28 -8.12
C PRO A 382 -7.44 -18.71 -9.52
N GLN A 383 -7.67 -17.40 -9.71
CA GLN A 383 -7.44 -16.72 -10.99
C GLN A 383 -6.04 -16.10 -11.08
N MET A 384 -5.31 -16.00 -9.97
CA MET A 384 -3.94 -15.48 -9.97
C MET A 384 -2.96 -16.59 -10.36
N VAL A 385 -1.99 -16.24 -11.21
CA VAL A 385 -0.93 -17.16 -11.66
C VAL A 385 0.04 -17.48 -10.52
N ASP A 386 0.23 -16.54 -9.61
CA ASP A 386 1.21 -16.62 -8.52
C ASP A 386 0.63 -16.06 -7.21
N ALA A 387 1.29 -16.37 -6.10
CA ALA A 387 0.91 -15.85 -4.80
C ALA A 387 1.41 -14.41 -4.62
N GLU A 388 0.51 -13.52 -4.21
CA GLU A 388 0.83 -12.14 -3.89
C GLU A 388 1.24 -12.03 -2.41
N LEU A 389 2.32 -11.29 -2.11
CA LEU A 389 2.79 -11.05 -0.74
C LEU A 389 2.43 -9.63 -0.29
N VAL A 390 1.66 -9.53 0.79
CA VAL A 390 1.13 -8.25 1.28
C VAL A 390 1.43 -8.09 2.77
N LEU A 391 1.66 -6.85 3.23
CA LEU A 391 1.74 -6.54 4.66
C LEU A 391 0.35 -6.64 5.31
N ILE A 392 0.26 -7.33 6.45
CA ILE A 392 -1.00 -7.48 7.19
C ILE A 392 -1.63 -6.11 7.50
N LYS A 393 -0.80 -5.13 7.88
CA LYS A 393 -1.26 -3.79 8.27
C LYS A 393 -1.73 -2.92 7.11
N SER A 394 -1.27 -3.18 5.88
CA SER A 394 -1.74 -2.44 4.71
C SER A 394 -3.17 -2.84 4.37
N PHE A 395 -3.49 -4.12 4.56
CA PHE A 395 -4.81 -4.65 4.25
C PHE A 395 -5.78 -4.62 5.45
N TRP A 396 -5.27 -4.85 6.66
CA TRP A 396 -6.02 -4.80 7.92
C TRP A 396 -5.30 -3.95 8.97
N PRO A 397 -5.48 -2.61 8.95
CA PRO A 397 -4.80 -1.70 9.86
C PRO A 397 -5.05 -1.96 11.35
N GLU A 398 -6.19 -2.55 11.69
CA GLU A 398 -6.62 -2.85 13.06
C GLU A 398 -6.12 -4.20 13.59
N LEU A 399 -5.64 -5.10 12.71
CA LEU A 399 -5.08 -6.38 13.10
C LEU A 399 -3.65 -6.23 13.66
N PRO A 400 -3.17 -7.16 14.50
CA PRO A 400 -1.78 -7.14 14.95
C PRO A 400 -0.81 -7.47 13.80
N ASN A 401 0.44 -7.00 13.93
CA ASN A 401 1.51 -7.26 12.94
C ASN A 401 1.93 -8.73 12.82
N LYS A 402 1.31 -9.65 13.56
CA LYS A 402 1.58 -11.09 13.46
C LYS A 402 0.38 -11.83 13.98
N ILE A 403 0.01 -12.89 13.26
CA ILE A 403 -1.13 -13.76 13.57
C ILE A 403 -0.59 -15.08 14.10
N ASP A 404 -1.20 -15.63 15.15
CA ASP A 404 -0.80 -16.91 15.76
C ASP A 404 -1.65 -18.09 15.27
N ALA A 405 -2.91 -17.84 14.92
CA ALA A 405 -3.81 -18.81 14.32
C ALA A 405 -4.95 -18.10 13.59
N ALA A 406 -5.55 -18.76 12.59
CA ALA A 406 -6.68 -18.23 11.85
C ALA A 406 -7.59 -19.38 11.40
N TYR A 407 -8.90 -19.14 11.31
CA TYR A 407 -9.82 -20.07 10.65
C TYR A 407 -11.07 -19.36 10.12
N GLU A 408 -11.64 -19.86 9.04
CA GLU A 408 -12.94 -19.44 8.53
C GLU A 408 -14.04 -20.32 9.10
N ASN A 409 -15.16 -19.71 9.47
CA ASN A 409 -16.42 -20.39 9.71
C ASN A 409 -17.39 -20.01 8.59
N PRO A 410 -17.51 -20.84 7.52
CA PRO A 410 -18.33 -20.52 6.36
C PRO A 410 -19.82 -20.32 6.70
N MET A 411 -20.31 -21.00 7.74
CA MET A 411 -21.72 -20.89 8.17
C MET A 411 -22.04 -19.51 8.76
N LYS A 412 -21.03 -18.82 9.30
CA LYS A 412 -21.14 -17.46 9.86
C LYS A 412 -20.63 -16.39 8.90
N ASP A 413 -20.06 -16.78 7.75
CA ASP A 413 -19.31 -15.90 6.84
C ASP A 413 -18.28 -15.05 7.60
N HIS A 414 -17.60 -15.67 8.57
CA HIS A 414 -16.61 -15.00 9.41
C HIS A 414 -15.26 -15.69 9.39
N VAL A 415 -14.19 -14.89 9.31
CA VAL A 415 -12.83 -15.34 9.60
C VAL A 415 -12.44 -14.90 11.01
N PHE A 416 -11.93 -15.84 11.80
CA PHE A 416 -11.44 -15.61 13.14
C PHE A 416 -9.92 -15.58 13.15
N ILE A 417 -9.35 -14.51 13.69
CA ILE A 417 -7.90 -14.27 13.76
C ILE A 417 -7.47 -14.23 15.23
N PHE A 418 -6.39 -14.93 15.57
CA PHE A 418 -5.91 -15.05 16.94
C PHE A 418 -4.51 -14.44 17.09
N ARG A 419 -4.29 -13.71 18.17
CA ARG A 419 -2.97 -13.25 18.59
C ARG A 419 -2.89 -13.10 20.09
N GLY A 420 -1.99 -13.86 20.70
CA GLY A 420 -1.84 -13.94 22.14
C GLY A 420 -3.16 -14.26 22.82
N LYS A 421 -3.57 -13.41 23.78
CA LYS A 421 -4.80 -13.62 24.57
C LYS A 421 -6.06 -13.05 23.91
N LYS A 422 -5.97 -12.52 22.69
CA LYS A 422 -7.06 -11.87 21.99
C LYS A 422 -7.37 -12.57 20.67
N PHE A 423 -8.61 -12.42 20.24
CA PHE A 423 -9.04 -12.83 18.91
C PHE A 423 -10.00 -11.80 18.32
N TRP A 424 -10.03 -11.74 17.00
CA TRP A 424 -10.86 -10.88 16.18
C TRP A 424 -11.78 -11.78 15.34
N ALA A 425 -12.97 -11.30 15.04
CA ALA A 425 -13.81 -11.87 13.99
C ALA A 425 -13.98 -10.83 12.90
N MET A 426 -13.98 -11.29 11.67
CA MET A 426 -14.00 -10.46 10.48
C MET A 426 -15.06 -10.94 9.52
N ASN A 427 -15.76 -10.00 8.87
CA ASN A 427 -16.65 -10.27 7.75
C ASN A 427 -16.08 -9.55 6.53
N GLY A 428 -15.53 -10.31 5.58
CA GLY A 428 -14.72 -9.73 4.51
C GLY A 428 -13.53 -8.96 5.10
N TYR A 429 -13.50 -7.64 4.88
CA TYR A 429 -12.43 -6.76 5.37
C TYR A 429 -12.74 -6.08 6.70
N ASP A 430 -14.00 -6.13 7.14
CA ASP A 430 -14.45 -5.41 8.34
C ASP A 430 -14.31 -6.26 9.59
N ILE A 431 -13.84 -5.64 10.67
CA ILE A 431 -13.88 -6.24 12.01
C ILE A 431 -15.31 -6.17 12.53
N VAL A 432 -15.82 -7.32 12.96
CA VAL A 432 -17.15 -7.44 13.55
C VAL A 432 -17.23 -6.64 14.85
N GLU A 433 -18.36 -5.97 15.07
CA GLU A 433 -18.59 -5.18 16.28
C GLU A 433 -18.39 -6.00 17.57
N GLY A 434 -17.74 -5.41 18.56
CA GLY A 434 -17.44 -6.04 19.85
C GLY A 434 -16.17 -6.88 19.88
N TYR A 435 -15.39 -6.90 18.80
CA TYR A 435 -14.04 -7.45 18.75
C TYR A 435 -12.97 -6.36 18.87
N PRO A 436 -11.75 -6.68 19.35
CA PRO A 436 -11.30 -8.00 19.78
C PRO A 436 -11.85 -8.45 21.14
N LYS A 437 -12.05 -9.77 21.26
CA LYS A 437 -12.42 -10.46 22.51
C LYS A 437 -11.24 -11.22 23.08
N LYS A 438 -11.34 -11.67 24.32
CA LYS A 438 -10.30 -12.47 24.97
C LYS A 438 -10.55 -13.95 24.79
N ILE A 439 -9.51 -14.74 24.56
CA ILE A 439 -9.67 -16.18 24.29
C ILE A 439 -10.36 -16.95 25.42
N TYR A 440 -10.28 -16.49 26.69
CA TYR A 440 -11.03 -17.15 27.77
C TYR A 440 -12.55 -17.09 27.58
N GLU A 441 -13.04 -16.15 26.77
CA GLU A 441 -14.47 -16.03 26.44
C GLU A 441 -14.94 -17.19 25.55
N LEU A 442 -14.01 -17.87 24.86
CA LEU A 442 -14.27 -19.14 24.16
C LEU A 442 -14.25 -20.36 25.10
N GLY A 443 -13.98 -20.17 26.40
CA GLY A 443 -13.89 -21.25 27.39
C GLY A 443 -12.46 -21.72 27.71
N PHE A 444 -11.43 -21.05 27.18
CA PHE A 444 -10.04 -21.36 27.54
C PHE A 444 -9.68 -20.93 28.97
N PRO A 445 -8.73 -21.61 29.63
CA PRO A 445 -8.19 -21.17 30.92
C PRO A 445 -7.56 -19.77 30.85
N ARG A 446 -7.69 -18.96 31.91
CA ARG A 446 -7.24 -17.55 31.92
C ARG A 446 -5.71 -17.40 31.81
N GLU A 447 -4.99 -18.41 32.23
CA GLU A 447 -3.53 -18.55 32.16
C GLU A 447 -3.03 -18.80 30.73
N MET A 448 -3.89 -19.29 29.83
CA MET A 448 -3.54 -19.54 28.44
C MET A 448 -3.07 -18.25 27.77
N LYS A 449 -1.97 -18.37 27.01
CA LYS A 449 -1.26 -17.22 26.44
C LYS A 449 -1.49 -17.02 24.96
N THR A 450 -1.61 -18.11 24.21
CA THR A 450 -1.78 -18.10 22.75
C THR A 450 -2.38 -19.42 22.29
N ILE A 451 -2.77 -19.45 21.03
CA ILE A 451 -3.26 -20.59 20.25
C ILE A 451 -2.34 -20.69 19.05
N ASP A 452 -1.76 -21.87 18.81
CA ASP A 452 -0.75 -22.11 17.78
C ASP A 452 -1.37 -22.50 16.43
N GLY A 453 -2.63 -22.95 16.42
CA GLY A 453 -3.35 -23.30 15.20
C GLY A 453 -4.84 -23.44 15.47
N ALA A 454 -5.66 -23.15 14.46
CA ALA A 454 -7.10 -23.27 14.53
C ALA A 454 -7.66 -23.78 13.21
N VAL A 455 -8.67 -24.64 13.24
CA VAL A 455 -9.34 -25.12 12.03
C VAL A 455 -10.79 -25.46 12.31
N HIS A 456 -11.68 -25.01 11.44
CA HIS A 456 -13.08 -25.42 11.46
C HIS A 456 -13.29 -26.67 10.62
N ILE A 457 -14.00 -27.65 11.18
CA ILE A 457 -14.33 -28.92 10.51
C ILE A 457 -15.79 -28.89 10.11
N THR A 458 -16.05 -28.47 8.88
CA THR A 458 -17.39 -28.25 8.32
C THR A 458 -18.33 -29.43 8.51
N ASP A 459 -17.84 -30.67 8.31
CA ASP A 459 -18.65 -31.89 8.42
C ASP A 459 -19.23 -32.13 9.83
N THR A 460 -18.59 -31.59 10.86
CA THR A 460 -18.96 -31.81 12.27
C THR A 460 -19.47 -30.55 12.96
N GLY A 461 -19.30 -29.37 12.35
CA GLY A 461 -19.54 -28.08 13.00
C GLY A 461 -18.61 -27.78 14.17
N LYS A 462 -17.49 -28.53 14.32
CA LYS A 462 -16.53 -28.36 15.41
C LYS A 462 -15.33 -27.55 14.94
N THR A 463 -14.81 -26.72 15.83
CA THR A 463 -13.55 -26.00 15.63
C THR A 463 -12.49 -26.60 16.54
N LEU A 464 -11.35 -26.99 15.97
CA LEU A 464 -10.22 -27.51 16.72
C LEU A 464 -9.18 -26.42 16.94
N PHE A 465 -8.70 -26.28 18.17
CA PHE A 465 -7.66 -25.33 18.55
C PHE A 465 -6.44 -26.06 19.09
N PHE A 466 -5.26 -25.74 18.59
CA PHE A 466 -3.99 -26.38 18.94
C PHE A 466 -3.17 -25.47 19.84
N THR A 467 -2.63 -26.02 20.93
CA THR A 467 -1.83 -25.31 21.94
C THR A 467 -0.74 -26.23 22.49
N GLY A 468 0.52 -25.99 22.12
CA GLY A 468 1.64 -26.86 22.45
C GLY A 468 1.44 -28.28 21.89
N ASP A 469 1.51 -29.27 22.77
CA ASP A 469 1.33 -30.70 22.49
C ASP A 469 -0.13 -31.18 22.56
N LYS A 470 -1.07 -30.24 22.74
CA LYS A 470 -2.48 -30.51 23.00
C LYS A 470 -3.38 -29.80 22.02
N PHE A 471 -4.61 -30.31 21.90
CA PHE A 471 -5.68 -29.63 21.19
C PHE A 471 -6.98 -29.65 21.99
N TRP A 472 -7.89 -28.75 21.61
CA TRP A 472 -9.20 -28.51 22.18
C TRP A 472 -10.24 -28.62 21.08
N SER A 473 -11.44 -29.07 21.39
CA SER A 473 -12.58 -29.02 20.47
C SER A 473 -13.66 -28.09 21.01
N TYR A 474 -14.13 -27.21 20.13
CA TYR A 474 -15.15 -26.22 20.41
C TYR A 474 -16.38 -26.51 19.54
N ASP A 475 -17.53 -26.57 20.19
CA ASP A 475 -18.81 -26.73 19.55
C ASP A 475 -19.34 -25.35 19.10
N GLU A 476 -19.38 -25.11 17.79
CA GLU A 476 -19.81 -23.81 17.24
C GLU A 476 -21.31 -23.57 17.36
N GLU A 477 -22.12 -24.63 17.44
CA GLU A 477 -23.58 -24.57 17.58
C GLU A 477 -23.95 -24.20 19.01
N ASN A 478 -23.38 -24.91 19.99
CA ASN A 478 -23.64 -24.69 21.40
C ASN A 478 -22.75 -23.60 22.03
N GLN A 479 -21.74 -23.13 21.29
CA GLN A 479 -20.76 -22.13 21.71
C GLN A 479 -20.03 -22.49 23.01
N VAL A 480 -19.60 -23.75 23.13
CA VAL A 480 -18.92 -24.27 24.33
C VAL A 480 -17.76 -25.19 23.98
N MET A 481 -16.73 -25.17 24.82
CA MET A 481 -15.66 -26.18 24.75
C MET A 481 -16.20 -27.56 25.13
N GLU A 482 -15.84 -28.57 24.35
CA GLU A 482 -16.28 -29.94 24.58
C GLU A 482 -15.67 -30.54 25.85
N LYS A 483 -16.44 -31.41 26.51
CA LYS A 483 -15.97 -32.13 27.70
C LYS A 483 -14.89 -33.15 27.33
N GLY A 484 -13.88 -33.28 28.19
CA GLY A 484 -12.78 -34.23 27.98
C GLY A 484 -11.63 -33.68 27.11
N TYR A 485 -11.57 -32.36 26.95
CA TYR A 485 -10.44 -31.62 26.38
C TYR A 485 -9.72 -30.81 27.48
N PRO A 486 -8.41 -30.53 27.31
CA PRO A 486 -7.58 -30.82 26.13
C PRO A 486 -7.16 -32.28 26.02
N ARG A 487 -6.84 -32.73 24.79
CA ARG A 487 -6.26 -34.05 24.48
C ARG A 487 -4.89 -33.90 23.83
N LEU A 488 -4.09 -34.96 23.85
CA LEU A 488 -2.78 -34.98 23.20
C LEU A 488 -2.94 -35.08 21.68
N ILE A 489 -2.15 -34.28 20.96
CA ILE A 489 -2.15 -34.27 19.49
C ILE A 489 -1.73 -35.64 18.95
N GLU A 490 -0.67 -36.23 19.51
CA GLU A 490 -0.11 -37.49 19.03
C GLU A 490 -1.05 -38.70 19.20
N GLU A 491 -1.99 -38.64 20.17
CA GLU A 491 -2.98 -39.69 20.37
C GLU A 491 -4.11 -39.66 19.33
N GLU A 492 -4.57 -38.48 18.90
CA GLU A 492 -5.66 -38.36 17.92
C GLU A 492 -5.16 -38.24 16.47
N PHE A 493 -3.98 -37.64 16.28
CA PHE A 493 -3.35 -37.38 14.98
C PHE A 493 -1.94 -37.98 14.91
N PRO A 494 -1.81 -39.33 14.94
CA PRO A 494 -0.50 -39.96 14.99
C PRO A 494 0.35 -39.63 13.75
N GLY A 495 1.60 -39.24 14.01
CA GLY A 495 2.63 -39.02 12.98
C GLY A 495 2.84 -37.58 12.52
N ILE A 496 1.98 -36.61 12.91
CA ILE A 496 2.17 -35.18 12.54
C ILE A 496 3.17 -34.45 13.45
N GLY A 497 3.65 -35.15 14.49
CA GLY A 497 4.46 -34.58 15.56
C GLY A 497 3.61 -34.08 16.73
N ASN A 498 4.23 -33.29 17.60
CA ASN A 498 3.66 -32.79 18.85
C ASN A 498 3.36 -31.29 18.80
N ARG A 499 3.35 -30.67 17.62
CA ARG A 499 3.09 -29.25 17.45
C ARG A 499 2.45 -29.02 16.08
N VAL A 500 1.61 -28.00 16.02
CA VAL A 500 0.99 -27.47 14.81
C VAL A 500 1.27 -25.97 14.79
N ASP A 501 1.94 -25.49 13.75
CA ASP A 501 2.21 -24.07 13.54
C ASP A 501 1.11 -23.40 12.70
N ALA A 502 0.45 -24.16 11.81
CA ALA A 502 -0.69 -23.71 11.04
C ALA A 502 -1.52 -24.92 10.61
N VAL A 503 -2.82 -24.73 10.39
CA VAL A 503 -3.73 -25.81 9.99
C VAL A 503 -4.93 -25.28 9.23
N TYR A 504 -5.36 -25.98 8.18
CA TYR A 504 -6.64 -25.73 7.52
C TYR A 504 -7.29 -27.05 7.07
N GLN A 505 -8.57 -27.01 6.74
CA GLN A 505 -9.33 -28.14 6.23
C GLN A 505 -9.78 -27.85 4.80
N LYS A 506 -9.65 -28.84 3.91
CA LYS A 506 -10.19 -28.75 2.55
C LYS A 506 -10.49 -30.14 2.00
N ASN A 507 -11.62 -30.30 1.33
CA ASN A 507 -12.02 -31.53 0.63
C ASN A 507 -11.92 -32.82 1.49
N GLY A 508 -12.28 -32.74 2.78
CA GLY A 508 -12.23 -33.90 3.69
C GLY A 508 -10.83 -34.27 4.19
N TYR A 509 -9.84 -33.39 4.00
CA TYR A 509 -8.50 -33.52 4.55
C TYR A 509 -8.20 -32.36 5.49
N ILE A 510 -7.45 -32.65 6.56
CA ILE A 510 -6.83 -31.63 7.40
C ILE A 510 -5.36 -31.54 6.99
N TYR A 511 -4.90 -30.33 6.71
CA TYR A 511 -3.53 -30.04 6.32
C TYR A 511 -2.82 -29.40 7.51
N PHE A 512 -1.92 -30.14 8.15
CA PHE A 512 -1.14 -29.66 9.28
C PHE A 512 0.21 -29.17 8.81
N PHE A 513 0.68 -28.06 9.38
CA PHE A 513 2.01 -27.52 9.15
C PHE A 513 2.82 -27.55 10.45
N ASN A 514 4.06 -28.01 10.36
CA ASN A 514 5.02 -28.03 11.47
C ASN A 514 6.41 -27.74 10.89
N GLY A 515 6.86 -26.49 11.08
CA GLY A 515 8.05 -25.94 10.45
C GLY A 515 7.99 -26.09 8.93
N PRO A 516 9.01 -26.73 8.31
CA PRO A 516 9.11 -26.89 6.87
C PRO A 516 8.31 -28.07 6.30
N LEU A 517 7.48 -28.73 7.11
CA LEU A 517 6.70 -29.90 6.70
C LEU A 517 5.20 -29.64 6.74
N GLN A 518 4.52 -30.16 5.71
CA GLN A 518 3.07 -30.21 5.57
C GLN A 518 2.61 -31.68 5.59
N PHE A 519 1.59 -31.98 6.40
CA PHE A 519 1.00 -33.31 6.53
C PHE A 519 -0.45 -33.27 6.07
N GLN A 520 -0.77 -34.02 5.02
CA GLN A 520 -2.16 -34.21 4.57
C GLN A 520 -2.77 -35.39 5.33
N TYR A 521 -3.70 -35.11 6.23
CA TYR A 521 -4.36 -36.08 7.10
C TYR A 521 -5.80 -36.35 6.64
N SER A 522 -6.16 -37.62 6.46
CA SER A 522 -7.52 -38.01 6.07
C SER A 522 -8.40 -38.15 7.32
N ILE A 523 -9.49 -37.38 7.39
CA ILE A 523 -10.45 -37.49 8.51
C ILE A 523 -11.16 -38.84 8.53
N TRP A 524 -11.37 -39.46 7.36
CA TRP A 524 -12.07 -40.74 7.22
C TRP A 524 -11.22 -41.93 7.64
N SER A 525 -9.97 -41.98 7.16
CA SER A 525 -9.07 -43.10 7.42
C SER A 525 -8.16 -42.89 8.63
N LYS A 526 -8.24 -41.72 9.29
CA LYS A 526 -7.46 -41.34 10.47
C LYS A 526 -5.96 -41.63 10.33
N ARG A 527 -5.40 -41.22 9.19
CA ARG A 527 -3.98 -41.41 8.86
C ARG A 527 -3.46 -40.34 7.93
N ILE A 528 -2.15 -40.16 7.96
CA ILE A 528 -1.43 -39.32 7.00
C ILE A 528 -1.43 -40.02 5.64
N VAL A 529 -1.86 -39.27 4.62
CA VAL A 529 -1.89 -39.72 3.22
C VAL A 529 -0.64 -39.27 2.48
N ARG A 530 -0.14 -38.07 2.80
CA ARG A 530 1.01 -37.47 2.14
C ARG A 530 1.76 -36.55 3.10
N VAL A 531 3.08 -36.50 2.94
CA VAL A 531 3.96 -35.51 3.59
C VAL A 531 4.65 -34.72 2.49
N LEU A 532 4.62 -33.40 2.61
CA LEU A 532 5.19 -32.44 1.66
C LEU A 532 6.02 -31.40 2.40
N LYS A 533 6.73 -30.56 1.66
CA LYS A 533 7.32 -29.34 2.18
C LYS A 533 6.25 -28.26 2.31
N THR A 534 6.37 -27.39 3.31
CA THR A 534 5.46 -26.26 3.53
C THR A 534 5.36 -25.34 2.32
N ASN A 535 6.48 -25.10 1.63
CA ASN A 535 6.53 -24.28 0.41
C ASN A 535 5.83 -24.91 -0.80
N SER A 536 5.38 -26.18 -0.74
CA SER A 536 4.58 -26.80 -1.81
C SER A 536 3.16 -26.21 -1.96
N MET A 537 2.77 -25.33 -1.03
CA MET A 537 1.59 -24.46 -1.19
C MET A 537 1.78 -23.42 -2.30
N PHE A 538 3.03 -23.13 -2.65
CA PHE A 538 3.41 -22.27 -3.75
C PHE A 538 3.90 -23.11 -4.93
N TRP A 539 4.02 -22.50 -6.11
CA TRP A 539 4.57 -23.14 -7.32
C TRP A 539 6.11 -23.23 -7.27
N CYS A 540 6.61 -23.81 -6.19
CA CYS A 540 7.97 -24.26 -5.95
C CYS A 540 7.97 -25.81 -5.98
#